data_AF-A0A3D1P4P1-F1
#
_entry.id   AF-A0A3D1P4P1-F1
#
_cell.length_a   1.000
_cell.length_b   1.000
_cell.length_c   1.000
_cell.angle_alpha   90.00
_cell.angle_beta   90.00
_cell.angle_gamma   90.00
#
_symmetry.space_group_name_H-M   'P 1'
#
loop_
_entity.id
_entity.type
_entity.pdbx_description
1 polymer ?
#
loop_
_entity_poly.entity_id
_entity_poly.type
_entity_poly.pdbx_seq_one_letter_code
_entity_poly.pdbx_strand_id
1 'polypeptide(L)' 'MNNPKDDTAALRAALPPLAQSRLQSLRLKNDLAIVVLEAGGFDALERERLEAAVKEALAGKA' A
#
# COMPACT_ATOMS: atom_id res chain seq x y z
N MET A 1 -7.69 -13.93 17.02
CA MET A 1 -6.82 -14.51 15.99
C MET A 1 -7.00 -13.64 14.76
N ASN A 2 -6.01 -12.80 14.42
CA ASN A 2 -6.06 -12.05 13.18
C ASN A 2 -5.76 -13.02 12.02
N ASN A 3 -6.63 -13.00 11.01
CA ASN A 3 -6.52 -13.86 9.85
C ASN A 3 -5.75 -13.10 8.77
N PRO A 4 -4.62 -13.61 8.25
CA PRO A 4 -3.75 -12.85 7.34
C PRO A 4 -4.46 -12.31 6.08
N LYS A 5 -5.52 -13.00 5.64
CA LYS A 5 -6.36 -12.57 4.50
C LYS A 5 -7.19 -11.33 4.84
N ASP A 6 -7.72 -11.25 6.06
CA ASP A 6 -8.54 -10.13 6.53
C ASP A 6 -7.66 -8.90 6.81
N ASP A 7 -6.46 -9.09 7.36
CA ASP A 7 -5.49 -8.00 7.57
C ASP A 7 -5.03 -7.40 6.23
N THR A 8 -4.75 -8.27 5.24
CA THR A 8 -4.38 -7.81 3.89
C THR A 8 -5.52 -7.03 3.21
N ALA A 9 -6.78 -7.44 3.42
CA ALA A 9 -7.94 -6.71 2.91
C ALA A 9 -8.09 -5.34 3.58
N ALA A 10 -7.88 -5.26 4.90
CA ALA A 10 -7.90 -4.01 5.65
C ALA A 10 -6.79 -3.03 5.19
N LEU A 11 -5.57 -3.54 4.96
CA LEU A 11 -4.47 -2.76 4.41
C LEU A 11 -4.78 -2.27 2.99
N ARG A 12 -5.37 -3.12 2.14
CA ARG A 12 -5.78 -2.72 0.78
C ARG A 12 -6.81 -1.59 0.80
N ALA A 13 -7.80 -1.69 1.71
CA ALA A 13 -8.82 -0.66 1.86
C ALA A 13 -8.28 0.66 2.41
N ALA A 14 -7.18 0.63 3.17
CA ALA A 14 -6.54 1.83 3.70
C ALA A 14 -5.75 2.61 2.63
N LEU A 15 -5.29 1.96 1.55
CA LEU A 15 -4.51 2.61 0.51
C LEU A 15 -5.30 3.77 -0.15
N PRO A 16 -4.64 4.89 -0.52
CA PRO A 16 -5.27 5.94 -1.30
C PRO A 16 -5.78 5.43 -2.66
N PRO A 17 -6.83 6.04 -3.26
CA PRO A 17 -7.41 5.56 -4.53
C PRO A 17 -6.40 5.38 -5.66
N LEU A 18 -5.41 6.29 -5.77
CA LEU A 18 -4.35 6.19 -6.77
C LEU A 18 -3.43 4.98 -6.54
N ALA A 19 -3.12 4.65 -5.29
CA ALA A 19 -2.34 3.47 -4.96
C ALA A 19 -3.15 2.18 -5.20
N GLN A 20 -4.46 2.19 -4.91
CA GLN A 20 -5.33 1.05 -5.19
C GLN A 20 -5.43 0.74 -6.69
N SER A 21 -5.54 1.76 -7.55
CA SER A 21 -5.65 1.57 -9.00
C SER A 21 -4.37 1.09 -9.66
N ARG A 22 -3.22 1.34 -9.02
CA ARG A 22 -1.88 0.92 -9.48
C ARG A 22 -1.36 -0.34 -8.76
N LEU A 23 -2.15 -0.93 -7.87
CA LEU A 23 -1.70 -2.04 -7.02
C LEU A 23 -1.46 -3.32 -7.83
N GLN A 24 -0.20 -3.78 -7.84
CA GLN A 24 0.20 -5.06 -8.42
C GLN A 24 0.24 -6.17 -7.37
N SER A 25 0.68 -5.86 -6.15
CA SER A 25 0.69 -6.80 -5.03
C SER A 25 0.65 -6.09 -3.69
N LEU A 26 -0.04 -6.68 -2.72
CA LEU A 26 0.00 -6.30 -1.31
C LEU A 26 0.14 -7.58 -0.48
N ARG A 27 1.13 -7.59 0.42
CA ARG A 27 1.38 -8.72 1.32
C ARG A 27 1.71 -8.21 2.70
N LEU A 28 1.16 -8.86 3.72
CA LEU A 28 1.56 -8.69 5.12
C LEU A 28 2.41 -9.88 5.56
N LYS A 29 3.59 -9.64 6.11
CA LYS A 29 4.47 -10.67 6.65
C LYS A 29 5.13 -10.15 7.93
N ASN A 30 4.81 -10.73 9.08
CA ASN A 30 5.40 -10.36 10.37
C ASN A 30 5.38 -8.84 10.59
N ASP A 31 4.18 -8.24 10.54
CA ASP A 31 3.96 -6.78 10.72
C ASP A 31 4.66 -5.88 9.68
N LEU A 32 5.18 -6.48 8.61
CA LEU A 32 5.72 -5.77 7.46
C LEU A 32 4.74 -5.83 6.29
N ALA A 33 4.17 -4.68 5.94
CA ALA A 33 3.40 -4.50 4.71
C ALA A 33 4.35 -4.26 3.53
N ILE A 34 4.28 -5.12 2.52
CA ILE A 34 5.00 -4.99 1.25
C ILE A 34 3.99 -4.62 0.17
N VAL A 35 4.12 -3.40 -0.37
CA VAL A 35 3.24 -2.85 -1.41
C VAL A 35 4.04 -2.74 -2.71
N VAL A 36 3.50 -3.26 -3.81
CA VAL A 36 4.07 -3.13 -5.15
C VAL A 36 3.08 -2.36 -6.02
N LEU A 37 3.51 -1.22 -6.55
CA LEU A 37 2.71 -0.34 -7.40
C LEU A 37 3.33 -0.20 -8.79
N GLU A 38 2.46 -0.07 -9.79
CA GLU A 38 2.84 0.32 -11.15
C GLU A 38 3.20 1.82 -11.16
N ALA A 39 4.40 2.16 -11.64
CA ALA A 39 4.95 3.51 -11.58
C ALA A 39 5.11 4.20 -12.95
N GLY A 40 4.71 3.54 -14.03
CA GLY A 40 4.79 4.05 -15.39
C GLY A 40 3.95 5.31 -15.56
N GLY A 41 4.56 6.30 -16.22
CA GLY A 41 3.95 7.61 -16.44
C GLY A 41 4.07 8.59 -15.28
N PHE A 42 4.66 8.20 -14.13
CA PHE A 42 4.99 9.13 -13.06
C PHE A 42 6.39 9.70 -13.19
N ASP A 43 6.53 11.00 -12.94
CA ASP A 43 7.81 11.64 -12.69
C ASP A 43 8.35 11.33 -11.26
N ALA A 44 9.52 11.86 -10.93
CA ALA A 44 10.14 11.61 -9.63
C ALA A 44 9.31 12.15 -8.44
N LEU A 45 8.72 13.33 -8.59
CA LEU A 45 7.95 13.98 -7.54
C LEU A 45 6.61 13.26 -7.32
N GLU A 46 5.97 12.82 -8.39
CA GLU A 46 4.75 12.03 -8.32
C GLU A 46 4.98 10.68 -7.63
N ARG A 47 6.11 10.02 -7.92
CA ARG A 47 6.50 8.78 -7.21
C ARG A 47 6.72 9.03 -5.72
N GLU A 48 7.45 10.08 -5.35
CA GLU A 48 7.69 10.44 -3.94
C GLU A 48 6.38 10.74 -3.20
N ARG A 49 5.46 11.48 -3.83
CA ARG A 49 4.14 11.79 -3.26
C ARG A 49 3.30 10.52 -3.07
N LEU A 50 3.31 9.63 -4.06
CA LEU A 50 2.60 8.35 -3.97
C LEU A 50 3.17 7.48 -2.84
N GLU A 51 4.49 7.40 -2.72
CA GLU A 51 5.16 6.65 -1.65
C GLU A 51 4.82 7.23 -0.27
N ALA A 52 4.88 8.56 -0.11
CA ALA A 52 4.52 9.22 1.13
C ALA A 52 3.05 8.96 1.53
N ALA A 53 2.12 9.08 0.59
CA ALA A 53 0.70 8.83 0.83
C ALA A 53 0.42 7.37 1.22
N VAL A 54 1.14 6.41 0.62
CA VAL A 54 1.05 4.99 1.01
C VAL A 54 1.60 4.77 2.41
N LYS A 55 2.76 5.35 2.74
CA LYS A 55 3.35 5.24 4.08
C LYS A 55 2.42 5.82 5.15
N GLU A 56 1.84 6.99 4.90
CA GLU A 56 0.88 7.63 5.80
C GLU A 56 -0.37 6.78 5.99
N ALA A 57 -0.95 6.27 4.90
CA ALA A 57 -2.16 5.45 4.94
C ALA A 57 -2.00 4.13 5.72
N LEU A 58 -0.79 3.57 5.71
CA LEU A 58 -0.46 2.32 6.38
C LEU A 58 0.20 2.52 7.76
N ALA A 59 0.55 3.76 8.13
CA ALA A 59 1.12 4.06 9.43
C ALA A 59 0.16 3.64 10.55
N GLY A 60 0.62 2.76 11.44
CA GLY A 60 -0.17 2.23 12.56
C GLY A 60 -1.20 1.16 12.18
N LYS A 61 -1.15 0.62 10.96
CA LYS A 61 -2.01 -0.49 10.50
C LYS A 61 -1.27 -1.80 10.20
N ALA A 62 0.05 -1.72 10.07
CA ALA A 62 0.94 -2.87 9.89
C ALA A 62 1.65 -3.20 11.20
#